data_AF-A0A831LP48-F1
#
_entry.id   AF-A0A831LP48-F1
#
_cell.length_a   1.000
_cell.length_b   1.000
_cell.length_c   1.000
_cell.angle_alpha   90.00
_cell.angle_beta   90.00
_cell.angle_gamma   90.00
#
_symmetry.space_group_name_H-M   'P 1'
#
loop_
_entity.id
_entity.type
_entity.pdbx_description
1 polymer ?
#
loop_
_entity_poly.entity_id
_entity_poly.type
_entity_poly.pdbx_seq_one_letter_code
_entity_poly.pdbx_strand_id
1 'polypeptide(L)'
;MNLKFSKIKTPFLTLLTFMLLFAACEKDPFEASSGTFTDERDGREYKWVKIGDQIWMAENLAYVPYVCAPDSQCGIWIYGYNGEGSYG
;
A
#
# COMPACT_ATOMS: atom_id res chain seq x y z
N MET A 1 -39.04 54.86 22.87
CA MET A 1 -39.42 53.46 22.56
C MET A 1 -38.13 52.66 22.39
N ASN A 2 -37.88 51.67 23.26
CA ASN A 2 -36.59 50.98 23.40
C ASN A 2 -36.26 50.14 22.16
N LEU A 3 -35.11 50.43 21.53
CA LEU A 3 -34.56 49.60 20.45
C LEU A 3 -33.88 48.38 21.08
N LYS A 4 -34.49 47.20 20.94
CA LYS A 4 -33.89 45.92 21.35
C LYS A 4 -32.82 45.51 20.33
N PHE A 5 -31.55 45.51 20.72
CA PHE A 5 -30.47 44.89 19.97
C PHE A 5 -30.65 43.36 19.99
N SER A 6 -31.15 42.81 18.88
CA SER A 6 -31.23 41.37 18.67
C SER A 6 -29.84 40.80 18.37
N LYS A 7 -29.47 39.71 19.06
CA LYS A 7 -28.16 39.04 19.00
C LYS A 7 -27.92 38.44 17.61
N ILE A 8 -27.22 39.16 16.74
CA ILE A 8 -26.67 38.64 15.47
C ILE A 8 -25.16 38.53 15.63
N LYS A 9 -24.61 37.40 16.14
CA LYS A 9 -23.14 37.17 16.16
C LYS A 9 -22.68 35.71 16.01
N THR A 10 -23.53 34.74 15.65
CA THR A 10 -23.14 33.30 15.62
C THR A 10 -23.63 32.40 14.47
N PRO A 11 -24.01 32.88 13.26
CA PRO A 11 -24.31 31.97 12.14
C PRO A 11 -23.14 31.72 11.16
N PHE A 12 -22.15 32.61 11.10
CA PHE A 12 -21.09 32.52 10.07
C PHE A 12 -19.96 31.53 10.44
N LEU A 13 -19.59 31.49 11.72
CA LEU A 13 -18.53 30.60 12.23
C LEU A 13 -18.97 29.13 12.26
N THR A 14 -20.26 28.88 12.49
CA THR A 14 -20.87 27.54 12.47
C THR A 14 -21.02 27.01 11.03
N LEU A 15 -21.29 27.88 10.05
CA LEU A 15 -21.34 27.51 8.65
C LEU A 15 -19.95 27.18 8.09
N LEU A 16 -18.92 27.93 8.48
CA LEU A 16 -17.52 27.70 8.09
C LEU A 16 -16.98 26.37 8.65
N THR A 17 -17.33 26.04 9.89
CA THR A 17 -16.95 24.75 10.51
C THR A 17 -17.69 23.56 9.90
N PHE A 18 -18.96 23.73 9.51
CA PHE A 18 -19.69 22.71 8.76
C PHE A 18 -19.07 22.48 7.37
N MET A 19 -18.63 23.53 6.68
CA MET A 19 -17.96 23.44 5.37
C MET A 19 -16.62 22.71 5.44
N LEU A 20 -15.86 22.89 6.53
CA LEU A 20 -14.61 22.17 6.78
C LEU A 20 -14.80 20.66 7.02
N LEU A 21 -15.97 20.24 7.54
CA LEU A 21 -16.28 18.81 7.75
C LEU A 21 -16.55 18.05 6.44
N PHE A 22 -17.08 18.71 5.41
CA PHE A 22 -17.35 18.07 4.11
C PHE A 22 -16.13 18.03 3.18
N ALA A 23 -15.07 18.79 3.48
CA ALA A 23 -13.87 18.84 2.65
C ALA A 23 -12.88 17.68 2.91
N ALA A 24 -13.09 16.86 3.95
CA ALA A 24 -12.16 15.80 4.36
C ALA A 24 -12.28 14.50 3.55
N CYS A 25 -12.58 14.59 2.26
CA CYS A 25 -12.55 13.42 1.37
C CYS A 25 -11.16 13.34 0.74
N GLU A 26 -10.26 12.57 1.36
CA GLU A 26 -8.96 12.24 0.76
C GLU A 26 -9.20 11.17 -0.30
N LYS A 27 -8.92 11.49 -1.58
CA LYS A 27 -9.02 10.49 -2.64
C LYS A 27 -8.01 9.40 -2.37
N ASP A 28 -8.46 8.16 -2.48
CA ASP A 28 -7.56 7.03 -2.37
C ASP A 28 -6.51 7.12 -3.48
N PRO A 29 -5.20 7.06 -3.16
CA PRO A 29 -4.15 7.12 -4.17
C PRO A 29 -4.22 5.94 -5.15
N PHE A 30 -4.96 4.88 -4.81
CA PHE A 30 -5.21 3.72 -5.66
C PHE A 30 -6.70 3.61 -6.03
N GLU A 31 -7.05 4.16 -7.19
CA GLU A 31 -8.36 4.01 -7.83
C GLU A 31 -8.61 2.56 -8.32
N ALA A 32 -7.55 1.78 -8.57
CA ALA A 32 -7.65 0.41 -9.06
C ALA A 32 -7.75 -0.62 -7.91
N SER A 33 -8.60 -1.63 -8.08
CA SER A 33 -8.75 -2.75 -7.13
C SER A 33 -7.73 -3.87 -7.32
N SER A 34 -6.94 -3.85 -8.41
CA SER A 34 -5.90 -4.82 -8.72
C SER A 34 -4.89 -4.27 -9.71
N GLY A 35 -3.72 -4.89 -9.79
CA GLY A 35 -2.71 -4.57 -10.80
C GLY A 35 -1.48 -5.46 -10.66
N THR A 36 -0.35 -4.98 -11.16
CA THR A 36 0.92 -5.68 -11.10
C THR A 36 2.02 -4.87 -10.41
N PHE A 37 2.99 -5.57 -9.84
CA PHE A 37 4.21 -5.05 -9.25
C PHE A 37 5.39 -5.83 -9.85
N THR A 38 6.34 -5.13 -10.44
CA THR A 38 7.56 -5.74 -10.98
C THR A 38 8.69 -5.62 -9.96
N ASP A 39 9.25 -6.76 -9.56
CA ASP A 39 10.39 -6.82 -8.67
C ASP A 39 11.68 -6.54 -9.46
N GLU A 40 12.34 -5.42 -9.18
CA GLU A 40 13.54 -5.00 -9.90
C GLU A 40 14.74 -5.94 -9.71
N ARG A 41 14.71 -6.80 -8.68
CA ARG A 41 15.82 -7.70 -8.36
C ARG A 41 15.90 -8.90 -9.30
N ASP A 42 14.76 -9.36 -9.80
CA ASP A 42 14.66 -10.54 -10.67
C ASP A 42 13.78 -10.32 -11.92
N GLY A 43 13.19 -9.14 -12.07
CA GLY A 43 12.30 -8.77 -13.19
C GLY A 43 10.95 -9.48 -13.16
N ARG A 44 10.60 -10.20 -12.08
CA ARG A 44 9.32 -10.92 -12.00
C ARG A 44 8.19 -9.95 -11.73
N GLU A 45 7.13 -10.10 -12.51
CA GLU A 45 5.87 -9.40 -12.31
C GLU A 45 4.95 -10.24 -11.40
N TYR A 46 4.44 -9.61 -10.35
CA TYR A 46 3.52 -10.20 -9.39
C TYR A 46 2.20 -9.46 -9.39
N LYS A 47 1.10 -10.19 -9.31
CA LYS A 47 -0.23 -9.58 -9.19
C LYS A 47 -0.49 -9.13 -7.75
N TRP A 48 -1.21 -8.03 -7.61
CA TRP A 48 -1.73 -7.57 -6.33
C TRP A 48 -3.22 -7.25 -6.43
N VAL A 49 -3.89 -7.29 -5.27
CA VAL A 49 -5.30 -6.94 -5.08
C VAL A 49 -5.45 -6.01 -3.88
N LYS A 50 -6.42 -5.10 -3.95
CA LYS A 50 -6.77 -4.22 -2.84
C LYS A 50 -7.93 -4.82 -2.04
N ILE A 51 -7.75 -4.92 -0.73
CA ILE A 51 -8.75 -5.44 0.22
C ILE A 51 -8.89 -4.42 1.35
N GLY A 52 -10.04 -3.73 1.38
CA GLY A 52 -10.21 -2.54 2.21
C GLY A 52 -9.19 -1.47 1.84
N ASP A 53 -8.43 -1.00 2.82
CA ASP A 53 -7.40 0.04 2.65
C ASP A 53 -6.00 -0.53 2.37
N GLN A 54 -5.86 -1.85 2.32
CA GLN A 54 -4.57 -2.52 2.17
C GLN A 54 -4.41 -3.16 0.80
N ILE A 55 -3.19 -3.15 0.28
CA ILE A 55 -2.80 -3.85 -0.94
C ILE A 55 -2.07 -5.13 -0.56
N TRP A 56 -2.52 -6.25 -1.11
CA TRP A 56 -1.99 -7.58 -0.88
C TRP A 56 -1.46 -8.18 -2.18
N MET A 57 -0.36 -8.91 -2.09
CA MET A 57 0.10 -9.74 -3.20
C MET A 57 -0.88 -10.91 -3.39
N ALA A 58 -1.30 -11.15 -4.63
CA ALA A 58 -2.16 -12.28 -4.99
C ALA A 58 -1.37 -13.60 -5.12
N GLU A 59 -0.04 -13.50 -5.10
CA GLU A 59 0.90 -14.58 -5.34
C GLU A 59 2.04 -14.50 -4.31
N ASN A 60 2.65 -15.63 -3.97
CA ASN A 60 3.80 -15.64 -3.06
C ASN A 60 5.00 -14.94 -3.72
N LEU A 61 5.65 -14.03 -2.99
CA LEU A 61 6.92 -13.44 -3.39
C LEU A 61 7.99 -14.54 -3.45
N ALA A 62 8.45 -14.87 -4.65
CA ALA A 62 9.33 -16.01 -4.92
C ALA A 62 10.73 -15.55 -5.39
N TYR A 63 11.27 -14.53 -4.73
CA TYR A 63 12.60 -14.01 -5.03
C TYR A 63 13.69 -14.95 -4.48
N VAL A 64 14.60 -15.39 -5.36
CA VAL A 64 15.74 -16.25 -5.01
C VAL A 64 17.03 -15.62 -5.58
N PRO A 65 17.83 -14.91 -4.75
CA PRO A 65 19.03 -14.20 -5.21
C PRO A 65 20.11 -15.13 -5.77
N TYR A 66 20.49 -16.17 -5.03
CA TYR A 66 21.42 -17.22 -5.47
C TYR A 66 21.30 -18.42 -4.52
N VAL A 67 21.43 -19.62 -5.06
CA VAL A 67 21.39 -20.88 -4.31
C VAL A 67 22.79 -21.47 -4.28
N CYS A 68 23.15 -22.09 -3.17
CA CYS A 68 24.47 -22.63 -2.91
C CYS A 68 24.41 -24.14 -2.68
N ALA A 69 25.54 -24.83 -2.94
CA ALA A 69 25.72 -26.24 -2.59
C ALA A 69 25.90 -26.41 -1.06
N PRO A 70 25.44 -27.52 -0.43
CA PRO A 70 25.40 -27.83 1.02
C PRO A 70 26.62 -27.45 1.88
N ASP A 71 27.78 -27.33 1.26
CA ASP A 71 29.08 -27.09 1.86
C ASP A 71 29.62 -25.66 1.66
N SER A 72 28.88 -24.82 0.93
CA SER A 72 29.27 -23.44 0.60
C SER A 72 28.76 -22.43 1.63
N GLN A 73 29.62 -21.53 2.10
CA GLN A 73 29.26 -20.46 3.05
C GLN A 73 28.63 -19.23 2.36
N CYS A 74 27.65 -19.44 1.50
CA CYS A 74 26.98 -18.35 0.79
C CYS A 74 25.51 -18.71 0.57
N GLY A 75 24.62 -17.75 0.29
CA GLY A 75 23.33 -18.04 -0.37
C GLY A 75 22.21 -18.62 0.48
N ILE A 76 21.13 -19.01 -0.22
CA ILE A 76 19.94 -19.64 0.37
C ILE A 76 20.10 -21.16 0.32
N TRP A 77 19.86 -21.79 1.46
CA TRP A 77 19.81 -23.25 1.60
C TRP A 77 18.47 -23.82 1.17
N ILE A 78 18.49 -24.76 0.22
CA ILE A 78 17.31 -25.52 -0.21
C ILE A 78 17.52 -27.00 0.12
N TYR A 79 16.62 -27.56 0.94
CA TYR A 79 16.70 -28.96 1.34
C TYR A 79 16.62 -29.88 0.11
N GLY A 80 17.62 -30.76 -0.05
CA GLY A 80 17.72 -31.70 -1.17
C GLY A 80 18.29 -31.10 -2.46
N TYR A 81 18.78 -29.85 -2.45
CA TYR A 81 19.50 -29.26 -3.58
C TYR A 81 21.01 -29.48 -3.44
N ASN A 82 21.63 -30.06 -4.46
CA ASN A 82 23.06 -30.41 -4.46
C ASN A 82 23.95 -29.37 -5.15
N GLY A 83 23.40 -28.22 -5.57
CA GLY A 83 24.19 -27.19 -6.27
C GLY A 83 24.34 -27.40 -7.78
N GLU A 84 23.58 -28.30 -8.39
CA GLU A 84 23.65 -28.56 -9.84
C GLU A 84 22.42 -27.98 -10.58
N GLY A 85 22.65 -27.13 -11.59
CA GLY A 85 21.58 -26.55 -12.44
C GLY A 85 21.79 -25.06 -12.74
N SER A 86 20.86 -24.43 -13.47
CA SER A 86 21.01 -23.03 -13.92
C SER A 86 21.04 -21.97 -12.79
N TYR A 87 20.91 -22.40 -11.53
CA TYR A 87 20.91 -21.57 -10.33
C TYR A 87 22.11 -21.86 -9.41
N GLY A 88 23.03 -22.74 -9.82
CA GLY A 88 24.27 -23.11 -9.11
C GLY A 88 25.49 -22.87 -9.98
#